data_AF-A0A9D9LVK0-F1
#
_entry.id   AF-A0A9D9LVK0-F1
#
_cell.length_a   1.000
_cell.length_b   1.000
_cell.length_c   1.000
_cell.angle_alpha   90.00
_cell.angle_beta   90.00
_cell.angle_gamma   90.00
#
_symmetry.space_group_name_H-M   'P 1'
#
loop_
_entity.id
_entity.type
_entity.pdbx_description
1 polymer ?
#
loop_
_entity_poly.entity_id
_entity_poly.type
_entity_poly.pdbx_seq_one_letter_code
_entity_poly.pdbx_strand_id
1 'polypeptide(L)'
;MSTESIIGITSGLIGIAGAVITIVSWMKKRLKRLPTDELFNILMDKKKSDAFHRKILRKLNNTSLINNRIKEDYIQKFELKKRGPETVLFDICDSNNIEPTDDICKGLINASMPSLRIKYQEKRQNHTEGFSVEPAYLDGLNETKKALDLKGEQIVYMSELLKERHPHTCNILIQILNRHNVKYAFLKGTKDIWCRDYMPVQSKSGKFIQFKYDPSYLKGNKEWENSRTDVEEACRLNNIIAQRSDINLDGGNVLMCDGRAIISDRIYLENPKMDKAELVNELGILLECEIIIIPAQKNDMTGHADGMVRFVNKNTILGNELNTEYKYWREGMEKVIAEYNLKYIDMPFFEPKDPKHPLSAIGIYVNYLEVNNLIVLPVFGKEEDKQAIEIIHKNFPNKSVETIDYNAVAQEGGLLNCTTWVTTTQLKP
;
A
#
# COMPACT_ATOMS: atom_id res chain seq x y z
N MET A 1 -27.31 24.98 69.78
CA MET A 1 -26.26 24.52 68.84
C MET A 1 -25.30 25.67 68.62
N SER A 2 -24.05 25.54 69.05
CA SER A 2 -23.04 26.58 68.92
C SER A 2 -22.73 26.84 67.45
N THR A 3 -22.36 28.08 67.10
CA THR A 3 -21.91 28.50 65.76
C THR A 3 -20.75 27.64 65.23
N GLU A 4 -19.93 27.07 66.13
CA GLU A 4 -18.88 26.11 65.78
C GLU A 4 -19.42 24.77 65.24
N SER A 5 -20.63 24.37 65.62
CA SER A 5 -21.27 23.14 65.10
C SER A 5 -21.80 23.29 63.66
N ILE A 6 -22.15 24.51 63.24
CA ILE A 6 -22.68 24.81 61.89
C ILE A 6 -21.54 24.97 60.87
N ILE A 7 -20.40 25.48 61.30
CA ILE A 7 -19.19 25.58 60.46
C ILE A 7 -18.55 24.19 60.24
N GLY A 8 -18.63 23.29 61.23
CA GLY A 8 -18.17 21.89 61.07
C GLY A 8 -18.97 21.07 60.05
N ILE A 9 -20.29 21.29 59.95
CA ILE A 9 -21.17 20.56 59.01
C ILE A 9 -21.06 21.11 57.58
N THR A 10 -20.89 22.43 57.42
CA THR A 10 -20.70 23.07 56.11
C THR A 10 -19.29 22.84 55.53
N SER A 11 -18.26 22.79 56.37
CA SER A 11 -16.88 22.45 55.96
C SER A 11 -16.75 20.97 55.54
N GLY A 12 -17.50 20.07 56.19
CA GLY A 12 -17.56 18.65 55.81
C GLY A 12 -18.18 18.42 54.43
N LEU A 13 -19.24 19.16 54.08
CA LEU A 13 -19.91 19.03 52.77
C LEU A 13 -19.07 19.61 51.60
N ILE A 14 -18.33 20.70 51.83
CA ILE A 14 -17.41 21.27 50.82
C ILE A 14 -16.18 20.37 50.62
N GLY A 15 -15.64 19.78 51.69
CA GLY A 15 -14.56 18.79 51.61
C GLY A 15 -14.97 17.53 50.85
N ILE A 16 -16.19 17.02 51.05
CA ILE A 16 -16.73 15.87 50.31
C ILE A 16 -16.98 16.22 48.84
N ALA A 17 -17.52 17.40 48.53
CA ALA A 17 -17.72 17.84 47.14
C ALA A 17 -16.38 18.03 46.40
N GLY A 18 -15.39 18.64 47.04
CA GLY A 18 -14.04 18.80 46.51
C GLY A 18 -13.32 17.47 46.26
N ALA A 19 -13.45 16.51 47.20
CA ALA A 19 -12.92 15.15 47.05
C ALA A 19 -13.63 14.38 45.92
N VAL A 20 -14.95 14.49 45.80
CA VAL A 20 -15.71 13.85 44.70
C VAL A 20 -15.31 14.47 43.34
N ILE A 21 -15.14 15.78 43.25
CA ILE A 21 -14.70 16.45 42.01
C ILE A 21 -13.27 16.05 41.62
N THR A 22 -12.34 15.96 42.59
CA THR A 22 -10.97 15.49 42.33
C THR A 22 -10.93 14.02 41.96
N ILE A 23 -11.71 13.15 42.60
CA ILE A 23 -11.84 11.73 42.24
C ILE A 23 -12.46 11.58 40.84
N VAL A 24 -13.52 12.34 40.50
CA VAL A 24 -14.15 12.30 39.16
C VAL A 24 -13.21 12.84 38.10
N SER A 25 -12.44 13.90 38.39
CA SER A 25 -11.43 14.47 37.48
C SER A 25 -10.25 13.51 37.28
N TRP A 26 -9.78 12.88 38.35
CA TRP A 26 -8.74 11.86 38.34
C TRP A 26 -9.21 10.60 37.60
N MET A 27 -10.43 10.12 37.82
CA MET A 27 -11.04 9.04 37.04
C MET A 27 -11.18 9.42 35.56
N LYS A 28 -11.59 10.66 35.24
CA LYS A 28 -11.67 11.16 33.86
C LYS A 28 -10.29 11.19 33.17
N LYS A 29 -9.22 11.61 33.89
CA LYS A 29 -7.82 11.60 33.43
C LYS A 29 -7.27 10.17 33.30
N ARG A 30 -7.54 9.30 34.26
CA ARG A 30 -7.14 7.88 34.25
C ARG A 30 -7.77 7.16 33.04
N LEU A 31 -9.08 7.28 32.85
CA LEU A 31 -9.80 6.74 31.70
C LEU A 31 -9.41 7.37 30.34
N LYS A 32 -8.54 8.38 30.29
CA LYS A 32 -8.01 8.95 29.02
C LYS A 32 -6.70 8.27 28.58
N ARG A 33 -6.07 7.49 29.47
CA ARG A 33 -4.76 6.86 29.27
C ARG A 33 -4.82 5.32 29.31
N LEU A 34 -6.02 4.73 29.42
CA LEU A 34 -6.14 3.29 29.50
C LEU A 34 -5.92 2.66 28.13
N PRO A 35 -5.18 1.54 28.06
CA PRO A 35 -5.13 0.67 26.90
C PRO A 35 -6.52 0.26 26.39
N THR A 36 -6.58 -0.06 25.10
CA THR A 36 -7.83 -0.34 24.37
C THR A 36 -8.56 -1.59 24.92
N ASP A 37 -7.82 -2.60 25.35
CA ASP A 37 -8.31 -3.82 25.99
C ASP A 37 -8.88 -3.54 27.38
N GLU A 38 -8.24 -2.66 28.17
CA GLU A 38 -8.77 -2.25 29.47
C GLU A 38 -10.07 -1.44 29.32
N LEU A 39 -10.17 -0.57 28.31
CA LEU A 39 -11.42 0.13 27.98
C LEU A 39 -12.52 -0.85 27.59
N PHE A 40 -12.21 -1.89 26.82
CA PHE A 40 -13.17 -2.91 26.45
C PHE A 40 -13.59 -3.78 27.66
N ASN A 41 -12.66 -4.13 28.55
CA ASN A 41 -12.98 -4.80 29.81
C ASN A 41 -13.94 -3.98 30.68
N ILE A 42 -13.73 -2.66 30.74
CA ILE A 42 -14.65 -1.74 31.43
C ILE A 42 -16.01 -1.66 30.73
N LEU A 43 -16.04 -1.71 29.38
CA LEU A 43 -17.28 -1.77 28.61
C LEU A 43 -18.11 -3.01 28.98
N MET A 44 -17.46 -4.12 29.34
CA MET A 44 -18.10 -5.39 29.71
C MET A 44 -18.59 -5.47 31.17
N ASP A 45 -18.42 -4.41 31.98
CA ASP A 45 -18.90 -4.40 33.36
C ASP A 45 -20.44 -4.27 33.43
N LYS A 46 -21.10 -5.39 33.71
CA LYS A 46 -22.56 -5.52 33.80
C LYS A 46 -23.19 -4.75 34.97
N LYS A 47 -22.40 -4.25 35.92
CA LYS A 47 -22.88 -3.44 37.05
C LYS A 47 -23.07 -1.97 36.67
N LYS A 48 -22.61 -1.54 35.50
CA LYS A 48 -22.69 -0.15 35.02
C LYS A 48 -23.95 0.10 34.21
N SER A 49 -24.40 1.36 34.20
CA SER A 49 -25.57 1.78 33.41
C SER A 49 -25.24 1.92 31.93
N ASP A 50 -26.26 1.85 31.07
CA ASP A 50 -26.07 2.00 29.61
C ASP A 50 -25.45 3.37 29.26
N ALA A 51 -25.81 4.43 30.00
CA ALA A 51 -25.20 5.76 29.82
C ALA A 51 -23.68 5.73 30.06
N PHE A 52 -23.21 4.90 31.00
CA PHE A 52 -21.79 4.70 31.23
C PHE A 52 -21.15 3.89 30.10
N HIS A 53 -21.77 2.79 29.65
CA HIS A 53 -21.26 2.00 28.52
C HIS A 53 -21.12 2.84 27.25
N ARG A 54 -22.11 3.67 26.92
CA ARG A 54 -22.05 4.61 25.78
C ARG A 54 -20.87 5.58 25.87
N LYS A 55 -20.55 6.06 27.08
CA LYS A 55 -19.39 6.92 27.32
C LYS A 55 -18.07 6.17 27.10
N ILE A 56 -17.99 4.91 27.51
CA ILE A 56 -16.81 4.07 27.27
C ILE A 56 -16.67 3.76 25.78
N LEU A 57 -17.77 3.44 25.10
CA LEU A 57 -17.77 3.17 23.67
C LEU A 57 -17.31 4.37 22.84
N ARG A 58 -17.71 5.61 23.19
CA ARG A 58 -17.15 6.83 22.57
C ARG A 58 -15.64 6.97 22.78
N LYS A 59 -15.14 6.58 23.95
CA LYS A 59 -13.69 6.60 24.22
C LYS A 59 -12.95 5.54 23.42
N LEU A 60 -13.52 4.33 23.35
CA LEU A 60 -13.01 3.24 22.54
C LEU A 60 -12.95 3.66 21.07
N ASN A 61 -13.98 4.36 20.58
CA ASN A 61 -14.04 4.88 19.22
C ASN A 61 -12.87 5.82 18.90
N ASN A 62 -12.45 6.64 19.87
CA ASN A 62 -11.35 7.58 19.71
C ASN A 62 -9.94 6.94 19.83
N THR A 63 -9.84 5.63 20.07
CA THR A 63 -8.55 4.93 20.08
C THR A 63 -8.02 4.79 18.66
N SER A 64 -6.69 4.71 18.48
CA SER A 64 -6.09 4.46 17.16
C SER A 64 -6.54 3.13 16.54
N LEU A 65 -6.88 2.13 17.37
CA LEU A 65 -7.33 0.82 16.91
C LEU A 65 -8.71 0.87 16.23
N ILE A 66 -9.63 1.69 16.74
CA ILE A 66 -10.98 1.81 16.19
C ILE A 66 -11.14 3.02 15.27
N ASN A 67 -10.42 4.11 15.54
CA ASN A 67 -10.26 5.29 14.70
C ASN A 67 -11.57 5.91 14.17
N ASN A 68 -12.49 6.22 15.09
CA ASN A 68 -13.78 6.86 14.82
C ASN A 68 -14.72 6.07 13.87
N ARG A 69 -14.48 4.76 13.68
CA ARG A 69 -15.30 3.93 12.78
C ARG A 69 -16.63 3.46 13.37
N ILE A 70 -16.84 3.58 14.68
CA ILE A 70 -18.14 3.28 15.31
C ILE A 70 -19.08 4.47 15.09
N LYS A 71 -20.21 4.24 14.44
CA LYS A 71 -21.22 5.24 14.12
C LYS A 71 -21.92 5.72 15.39
N GLU A 72 -22.24 7.01 15.45
CA GLU A 72 -22.85 7.64 16.63
C GLU A 72 -24.26 7.10 16.92
N ASP A 73 -25.01 6.69 15.90
CA ASP A 73 -26.33 6.08 16.05
C ASP A 73 -26.26 4.70 16.72
N TYR A 74 -25.25 3.88 16.39
CA TYR A 74 -24.95 2.64 17.09
C TYR A 74 -24.60 2.93 18.56
N ILE A 75 -23.74 3.92 18.81
CA ILE A 75 -23.35 4.32 20.18
C ILE A 75 -24.58 4.73 20.99
N GLN A 76 -25.49 5.53 20.42
CA GLN A 76 -26.68 5.99 21.14
C GLN A 76 -27.64 4.83 21.50
N LYS A 77 -27.73 3.81 20.65
CA LYS A 77 -28.59 2.63 20.82
C LYS A 77 -27.92 1.47 21.58
N PHE A 78 -26.66 1.61 21.98
CA PHE A 78 -25.91 0.53 22.62
C PHE A 78 -26.48 0.17 24.01
N GLU A 79 -26.68 -1.13 24.23
CA GLU A 79 -27.12 -1.75 25.48
C GLU A 79 -26.33 -3.04 25.74
N LEU A 80 -25.63 -3.18 26.87
CA LEU A 80 -24.76 -4.36 27.09
C LEU A 80 -25.56 -5.67 27.20
N LYS A 81 -26.69 -5.63 27.94
CA LYS A 81 -27.54 -6.81 28.24
C LYS A 81 -26.72 -7.99 28.80
N LYS A 82 -27.14 -9.22 28.49
CA LYS A 82 -26.46 -10.47 28.91
C LYS A 82 -25.36 -10.93 27.94
N ARG A 83 -24.89 -10.05 27.05
CA ARG A 83 -23.94 -10.40 25.98
C ARG A 83 -22.53 -10.65 26.52
N GLY A 84 -21.80 -11.58 25.90
CA GLY A 84 -20.40 -11.85 26.19
C GLY A 84 -19.45 -10.96 25.36
N PRO A 85 -18.14 -10.93 25.70
CA PRO A 85 -17.14 -10.09 25.02
C PRO A 85 -17.10 -10.28 23.51
N GLU A 86 -17.08 -11.53 23.04
CA GLU A 86 -17.06 -11.87 21.60
C GLU A 86 -18.34 -11.41 20.89
N THR A 87 -19.50 -11.58 21.52
CA THR A 87 -20.78 -11.13 20.96
C THR A 87 -20.83 -9.62 20.81
N VAL A 88 -20.35 -8.89 21.82
CA VAL A 88 -20.28 -7.42 21.80
C VAL A 88 -19.28 -6.96 20.76
N LEU A 89 -18.10 -7.57 20.70
CA LEU A 89 -17.09 -7.28 19.69
C LEU A 89 -17.65 -7.48 18.27
N PHE A 90 -18.26 -8.63 18.01
CA PHE A 90 -18.86 -8.93 16.72
C PHE A 90 -19.98 -7.96 16.35
N ASP A 91 -20.86 -7.62 17.30
CA ASP A 91 -21.96 -6.69 17.07
C ASP A 91 -21.48 -5.25 16.76
N ILE A 92 -20.45 -4.79 17.47
CA ILE A 92 -19.76 -3.52 17.17
C ILE A 92 -19.20 -3.59 15.74
N CYS A 93 -18.47 -4.65 15.42
CA CYS A 93 -17.86 -4.83 14.11
C CYS A 93 -18.89 -4.85 12.99
N ASP A 94 -19.90 -5.69 13.11
CA ASP A 94 -20.90 -5.94 12.08
C ASP A 94 -21.76 -4.70 11.81
N SER A 95 -22.30 -4.08 12.86
CA SER A 95 -23.18 -2.90 12.75
C SER A 95 -22.47 -1.67 12.17
N ASN A 96 -21.15 -1.58 12.36
CA ASN A 96 -20.35 -0.43 11.95
C ASN A 96 -19.51 -0.70 10.70
N ASN A 97 -19.66 -1.87 10.07
CA ASN A 97 -18.86 -2.29 8.92
C ASN A 97 -17.35 -2.26 9.17
N ILE A 98 -16.95 -2.71 10.36
CA ILE A 98 -15.56 -2.86 10.78
C ILE A 98 -15.24 -4.36 10.78
N GLU A 99 -14.35 -4.82 9.91
CA GLU A 99 -13.92 -6.22 9.90
C GLU A 99 -13.19 -6.55 11.22
N PRO A 100 -13.56 -7.64 11.95
CA PRO A 100 -12.88 -8.04 13.18
C PRO A 100 -11.53 -8.69 12.85
N THR A 101 -10.53 -7.86 12.55
CA THR A 101 -9.16 -8.30 12.29
C THR A 101 -8.49 -8.84 13.56
N ASP A 102 -7.40 -9.59 13.39
CA ASP A 102 -6.65 -10.15 14.52
C ASP A 102 -6.13 -9.05 15.47
N ASP A 103 -5.73 -7.89 14.95
CA ASP A 103 -5.32 -6.72 15.75
C ASP A 103 -6.49 -6.14 16.55
N ILE A 104 -7.69 -6.08 15.96
CA ILE A 104 -8.89 -5.62 16.65
C ILE A 104 -9.28 -6.61 17.76
N CYS A 105 -9.25 -7.91 17.48
CA CYS A 105 -9.53 -8.95 18.46
C CYS A 105 -8.51 -8.95 19.60
N LYS A 106 -7.20 -8.96 19.30
CA LYS A 106 -6.14 -8.89 20.30
C LYS A 106 -6.18 -7.58 21.08
N GLY A 107 -6.40 -6.46 20.41
CA GLY A 107 -6.42 -5.14 21.03
C GLY A 107 -7.68 -4.83 21.87
N LEU A 108 -8.77 -5.58 21.70
CA LEU A 108 -10.01 -5.38 22.48
C LEU A 108 -10.27 -6.47 23.50
N ILE A 109 -10.04 -7.74 23.17
CA ILE A 109 -10.35 -8.87 24.06
C ILE A 109 -9.13 -9.73 24.41
N ASN A 110 -7.93 -9.28 24.03
CA ASN A 110 -6.65 -9.97 24.30
C ASN A 110 -6.63 -11.43 23.81
N ALA A 111 -7.28 -11.70 22.68
CA ALA A 111 -7.32 -13.02 22.07
C ALA A 111 -7.44 -12.91 20.54
N SER A 112 -6.83 -13.88 19.84
CA SER A 112 -7.08 -14.08 18.40
C SER A 112 -8.42 -14.77 18.23
N MET A 113 -9.29 -14.23 17.35
CA MET A 113 -10.59 -14.83 17.07
C MET A 113 -10.85 -14.95 15.56
N PRO A 114 -10.18 -15.88 14.85
CA PRO A 114 -10.39 -16.10 13.42
C PRO A 114 -11.84 -16.46 13.08
N SER A 115 -12.53 -17.15 13.99
CA SER A 115 -13.94 -17.53 13.84
C SER A 115 -14.89 -16.34 13.73
N LEU A 116 -14.60 -15.21 14.41
CA LEU A 116 -15.39 -13.98 14.29
C LEU A 116 -15.22 -13.34 12.92
N ARG A 117 -14.02 -13.40 12.36
CA ARG A 117 -13.71 -12.90 11.01
C ARG A 117 -14.41 -13.73 9.95
N ILE A 118 -14.34 -15.06 10.06
CA ILE A 118 -15.08 -15.99 9.18
C ILE A 118 -16.58 -15.67 9.24
N LYS A 119 -17.16 -15.61 10.44
CA LYS A 119 -18.58 -15.28 10.63
C LYS A 119 -18.98 -13.90 10.05
N TYR A 120 -18.09 -12.91 10.13
CA TYR A 120 -18.32 -11.56 9.59
C TYR A 120 -18.33 -11.56 8.05
N GLN A 121 -17.43 -12.34 7.45
CA GLN A 121 -17.32 -12.52 6.01
C GLN A 121 -18.49 -13.34 5.47
N GLU A 122 -18.83 -14.47 6.09
CA GLU A 122 -20.00 -15.29 5.76
C GLU A 122 -21.30 -14.47 5.79
N LYS A 123 -21.49 -13.60 6.80
CA LYS A 123 -22.67 -12.74 6.86
C LYS A 123 -22.74 -11.75 5.69
N ARG A 124 -21.60 -11.27 5.19
CA ARG A 124 -21.53 -10.36 4.03
C ARG A 124 -21.66 -11.10 2.70
N GLN A 125 -21.16 -12.33 2.61
CA GLN A 125 -21.39 -13.22 1.48
C GLN A 125 -22.88 -13.62 1.39
N ASN A 126 -23.50 -14.01 2.49
CA ASN A 126 -24.93 -14.35 2.56
C ASN A 126 -25.89 -13.16 2.34
N HIS A 127 -25.45 -11.92 2.56
CA HIS A 127 -26.20 -10.72 2.15
C HIS A 127 -26.09 -10.43 0.65
N THR A 128 -25.15 -11.09 -0.04
CA THR A 128 -24.93 -10.99 -1.49
C THR A 128 -25.48 -12.22 -2.22
N GLU A 129 -25.80 -13.31 -1.51
CA GLU A 129 -26.30 -14.57 -2.06
C GLU A 129 -27.57 -15.04 -1.34
N GLY A 130 -28.72 -14.62 -1.86
CA GLY A 130 -29.95 -15.39 -1.81
C GLY A 130 -29.93 -16.57 -2.81
N PHE A 131 -28.81 -17.27 -2.93
CA PHE A 131 -28.68 -18.50 -3.70
C PHE A 131 -27.62 -19.41 -3.06
N SER A 132 -28.10 -20.39 -2.30
CA SER A 132 -27.29 -21.46 -1.71
C SER A 132 -26.86 -22.49 -2.75
N VAL A 133 -25.61 -22.94 -2.72
CA VAL A 133 -25.24 -24.24 -3.30
C VAL A 133 -24.14 -24.91 -2.45
N GLU A 134 -24.42 -26.12 -1.96
CA GLU A 134 -23.44 -27.08 -1.46
C GLU A 134 -22.83 -27.92 -2.61
N PRO A 135 -21.66 -28.54 -2.42
CA PRO A 135 -20.68 -28.78 -3.49
C PRO A 135 -20.98 -30.02 -4.34
N ALA A 136 -21.01 -29.84 -5.67
CA ALA A 136 -21.06 -30.94 -6.62
C ALA A 136 -19.88 -30.90 -7.61
N TYR A 137 -19.24 -32.06 -7.71
CA TYR A 137 -18.13 -32.42 -8.56
C TYR A 137 -18.54 -32.41 -10.05
N LEU A 138 -17.61 -31.94 -10.90
CA LEU A 138 -17.44 -32.13 -12.35
C LEU A 138 -18.61 -32.72 -13.16
N ASP A 139 -19.21 -31.91 -14.05
CA ASP A 139 -19.16 -32.10 -15.51
C ASP A 139 -20.08 -31.10 -16.24
N GLY A 140 -19.67 -30.67 -17.44
CA GLY A 140 -20.58 -30.11 -18.44
C GLY A 140 -20.51 -28.60 -18.66
N LEU A 141 -19.77 -28.23 -19.70
CA LEU A 141 -19.76 -26.92 -20.36
C LEU A 141 -21.17 -26.38 -20.64
N ASN A 142 -21.38 -25.07 -20.45
CA ASN A 142 -21.89 -24.20 -21.51
C ASN A 142 -21.66 -22.70 -21.24
N GLU A 143 -20.75 -22.16 -22.04
CA GLU A 143 -20.76 -20.83 -22.66
C GLU A 143 -21.57 -19.72 -21.98
N THR A 144 -20.85 -18.87 -21.24
CA THR A 144 -21.01 -17.43 -21.39
C THR A 144 -19.64 -16.81 -21.61
N LYS A 145 -19.44 -16.28 -22.81
CA LYS A 145 -18.26 -15.50 -23.23
C LYS A 145 -18.02 -14.34 -22.26
N LYS A 146 -17.22 -14.56 -21.21
CA LYS A 146 -16.26 -13.54 -20.77
C LYS A 146 -15.21 -13.50 -21.85
N ALA A 147 -15.01 -12.35 -22.47
CA ALA A 147 -13.80 -12.12 -23.24
C ALA A 147 -12.62 -12.40 -22.31
N LEU A 148 -11.98 -13.56 -22.48
CA LEU A 148 -10.65 -13.81 -21.95
C LEU A 148 -9.77 -12.80 -22.67
N ASP A 149 -9.43 -11.72 -21.97
CA ASP A 149 -8.32 -10.89 -22.38
C ASP A 149 -7.10 -11.83 -22.40
N LEU A 150 -6.47 -12.00 -23.56
CA LEU A 150 -5.40 -12.98 -23.85
C LEU A 150 -4.09 -12.72 -23.06
N LYS A 151 -4.15 -11.97 -21.96
CA LYS A 151 -3.02 -11.68 -21.09
C LYS A 151 -2.86 -12.85 -20.13
N GLY A 152 -1.70 -13.51 -20.21
CA GLY A 152 -1.34 -14.61 -19.34
C GLY A 152 -1.43 -14.24 -17.86
N GLU A 153 -1.44 -15.24 -16.98
CA GLU A 153 -1.60 -15.01 -15.54
C GLU A 153 -0.39 -14.26 -14.97
N GLN A 154 -0.63 -13.13 -14.30
CA GLN A 154 0.43 -12.36 -13.65
C GLN A 154 0.65 -12.75 -12.19
N ILE A 155 1.92 -12.76 -11.78
CA ILE A 155 2.37 -13.06 -10.41
C ILE A 155 3.17 -11.85 -9.89
N VAL A 156 2.88 -11.43 -8.66
CA VAL A 156 3.63 -10.39 -7.95
C VAL A 156 4.72 -11.03 -7.09
N TYR A 157 5.97 -10.67 -7.35
CA TYR A 157 7.09 -11.06 -6.51
C TYR A 157 7.48 -9.90 -5.58
N MET A 158 7.84 -10.24 -4.35
CA MET A 158 8.37 -9.31 -3.34
C MET A 158 9.66 -9.90 -2.76
N SER A 159 10.58 -9.05 -2.31
CA SER A 159 11.73 -9.50 -1.52
C SER A 159 11.29 -10.13 -0.19
N GLU A 160 11.92 -11.23 0.26
CA GLU A 160 11.70 -11.77 1.62
C GLU A 160 11.97 -10.70 2.70
N LEU A 161 12.90 -9.79 2.44
CA LEU A 161 13.24 -8.69 3.33
C LEU A 161 12.10 -7.68 3.52
N LEU A 162 11.17 -7.56 2.56
CA LEU A 162 10.00 -6.67 2.73
C LEU A 162 9.11 -7.18 3.88
N LYS A 163 8.96 -8.51 4.00
CA LYS A 163 8.22 -9.15 5.08
C LYS A 163 8.94 -9.00 6.43
N GLU A 164 10.27 -9.02 6.42
CA GLU A 164 11.08 -8.90 7.65
C GLU A 164 11.17 -7.45 8.15
N ARG A 165 11.43 -6.50 7.27
CA ARG A 165 11.65 -5.08 7.60
C ARG A 165 10.34 -4.30 7.75
N HIS A 166 9.32 -4.62 6.95
CA HIS A 166 8.01 -3.95 6.96
C HIS A 166 6.84 -4.95 7.04
N PRO A 167 6.78 -5.80 8.09
CA PRO A 167 5.79 -6.87 8.19
C PRO A 167 4.35 -6.38 8.11
N HIS A 168 4.04 -5.24 8.71
CA HIS A 168 2.69 -4.67 8.70
C HIS A 168 2.26 -4.28 7.27
N THR A 169 3.07 -3.48 6.59
CA THR A 169 2.80 -3.04 5.21
C THR A 169 2.75 -4.22 4.24
N CYS A 170 3.69 -5.16 4.37
CA CYS A 170 3.71 -6.39 3.55
C CYS A 170 2.43 -7.22 3.75
N ASN A 171 1.96 -7.38 4.99
CA ASN A 171 0.74 -8.13 5.28
C ASN A 171 -0.52 -7.47 4.69
N ILE A 172 -0.61 -6.13 4.73
CA ILE A 172 -1.73 -5.41 4.10
C ILE A 172 -1.71 -5.62 2.58
N LEU A 173 -0.54 -5.49 1.94
CA LEU A 173 -0.39 -5.75 0.51
C LEU A 173 -0.83 -7.18 0.17
N ILE A 174 -0.37 -8.19 0.92
CA ILE A 174 -0.81 -9.59 0.76
C ILE A 174 -2.33 -9.74 0.87
N GLN A 175 -2.96 -9.08 1.83
CA GLN A 175 -4.42 -9.13 1.98
C GLN A 175 -5.14 -8.54 0.78
N ILE A 176 -4.64 -7.43 0.23
CA ILE A 176 -5.16 -6.84 -1.01
C ILE A 176 -5.01 -7.84 -2.16
N LEU A 177 -3.81 -8.40 -2.37
CA LEU A 177 -3.56 -9.38 -3.44
C LEU A 177 -4.48 -10.60 -3.32
N ASN A 178 -4.65 -11.16 -2.12
CA ASN A 178 -5.55 -12.29 -1.86
C ASN A 178 -7.01 -11.96 -2.14
N ARG A 179 -7.52 -10.78 -1.73
CA ARG A 179 -8.91 -10.36 -2.01
C ARG A 179 -9.21 -10.30 -3.51
N HIS A 180 -8.19 -9.99 -4.31
CA HIS A 180 -8.29 -9.88 -5.77
C HIS A 180 -7.81 -11.13 -6.51
N ASN A 181 -7.55 -12.24 -5.80
CA ASN A 181 -7.03 -13.50 -6.35
C ASN A 181 -5.75 -13.33 -7.18
N VAL A 182 -4.90 -12.36 -6.81
CA VAL A 182 -3.60 -12.14 -7.44
C VAL A 182 -2.57 -13.03 -6.76
N LYS A 183 -1.91 -13.90 -7.53
CA LYS A 183 -0.82 -14.74 -7.05
C LYS A 183 0.38 -13.89 -6.66
N TYR A 184 1.06 -14.30 -5.60
CA TYR A 184 2.31 -13.68 -5.18
C TYR A 184 3.32 -14.70 -4.66
N ALA A 185 4.59 -14.32 -4.68
CA ALA A 185 5.71 -15.12 -4.17
C ALA A 185 6.79 -14.22 -3.57
N PHE A 186 7.68 -14.84 -2.79
CA PHE A 186 8.83 -14.15 -2.19
C PHE A 186 10.14 -14.58 -2.85
N LEU A 187 11.00 -13.59 -3.13
CA LEU A 187 12.30 -13.75 -3.75
C LEU A 187 13.36 -14.07 -2.70
N LYS A 188 14.11 -15.14 -2.94
CA LYS A 188 15.29 -15.54 -2.16
C LYS A 188 16.56 -14.89 -2.70
N GLY A 189 17.59 -14.81 -1.86
CA GLY A 189 18.92 -14.31 -2.26
C GLY A 189 19.00 -12.80 -2.45
N THR A 190 17.98 -12.07 -1.98
CA THR A 190 17.89 -10.62 -2.08
C THR A 190 18.66 -9.96 -0.94
N LYS A 191 19.33 -8.83 -1.21
CA LYS A 191 19.96 -8.00 -0.18
C LYS A 191 19.19 -6.71 0.12
N ASP A 192 18.21 -6.39 -0.71
CA ASP A 192 17.33 -5.24 -0.53
C ASP A 192 15.87 -5.53 -0.89
N ILE A 193 14.98 -4.62 -0.49
CA ILE A 193 13.53 -4.71 -0.73
C ILE A 193 13.12 -4.26 -2.14
N TRP A 194 13.98 -3.51 -2.84
CA TRP A 194 13.74 -2.91 -4.16
C TRP A 194 13.87 -3.90 -5.31
N CYS A 195 13.04 -4.95 -5.30
CA CYS A 195 13.16 -6.05 -6.28
C CYS A 195 12.88 -5.64 -7.73
N ARG A 196 12.17 -4.54 -7.95
CA ARG A 196 12.03 -3.94 -9.28
C ARG A 196 13.36 -3.61 -9.93
N ASP A 197 14.31 -3.11 -9.14
CA ASP A 197 15.55 -2.55 -9.67
C ASP A 197 16.49 -3.65 -10.18
N TYR A 198 16.63 -4.72 -9.40
CA TYR A 198 17.63 -5.75 -9.66
C TYR A 198 17.09 -6.97 -10.41
N MET A 199 15.78 -7.25 -10.39
CA MET A 199 15.23 -8.43 -11.07
C MET A 199 15.14 -8.22 -12.59
N PRO A 200 15.27 -9.30 -13.39
CA PRO A 200 15.23 -9.20 -14.86
C PRO A 200 13.97 -8.51 -15.40
N VAL A 201 14.11 -7.74 -16.47
CA VAL A 201 12.98 -7.11 -17.16
C VAL A 201 12.36 -8.13 -18.13
N GLN A 202 11.04 -8.27 -18.11
CA GLN A 202 10.33 -9.15 -19.03
C GLN A 202 10.07 -8.43 -20.37
N SER A 203 10.64 -8.94 -21.47
CA SER A 203 10.42 -8.42 -22.82
C SER A 203 8.97 -8.62 -23.28
N LYS A 204 8.60 -8.01 -24.41
CA LYS A 204 7.25 -8.16 -25.00
C LYS A 204 6.86 -9.63 -25.25
N SER A 205 7.79 -10.46 -25.72
CA SER A 205 7.58 -11.90 -25.94
C SER A 205 7.75 -12.75 -24.68
N GLY A 206 7.89 -12.15 -23.50
CA GLY A 206 7.96 -12.85 -22.23
C GLY A 206 9.34 -13.32 -21.82
N LYS A 207 10.40 -13.03 -22.59
CA LYS A 207 11.79 -13.37 -22.24
C LYS A 207 12.24 -12.51 -21.07
N PHE A 208 12.95 -13.10 -20.10
CA PHE A 208 13.59 -12.32 -19.05
C PHE A 208 14.95 -11.83 -19.53
N ILE A 209 15.18 -10.52 -19.47
CA ILE A 209 16.45 -9.87 -19.77
C ILE A 209 17.08 -9.44 -18.45
N GLN A 210 18.19 -10.07 -18.10
CA GLN A 210 19.00 -9.72 -16.95
C GLN A 210 20.05 -8.68 -17.38
N PHE A 211 19.77 -7.42 -17.10
CA PHE A 211 20.75 -6.35 -17.24
C PHE A 211 21.79 -6.40 -16.13
N LYS A 212 22.92 -5.72 -16.34
CA LYS A 212 23.90 -5.50 -15.30
C LYS A 212 23.32 -4.50 -14.29
N TYR A 213 23.22 -4.91 -13.02
CA TYR A 213 22.81 -4.03 -11.93
C TYR A 213 24.06 -3.44 -11.24
N ASP A 214 24.56 -2.31 -11.75
CA ASP A 214 25.68 -1.54 -11.15
C ASP A 214 25.35 -0.03 -11.17
N PRO A 215 24.23 0.39 -10.57
CA PRO A 215 23.77 1.77 -10.63
C PRO A 215 24.76 2.73 -9.98
N SER A 216 24.85 3.94 -10.52
CA SER A 216 25.73 5.00 -10.03
C SER A 216 25.38 5.45 -8.61
N TYR A 217 24.09 5.43 -8.24
CA TYR A 217 23.61 5.90 -6.94
C TYR A 217 23.97 4.99 -5.76
N LEU A 218 24.40 3.75 -6.01
CA LEU A 218 24.92 2.88 -4.94
C LEU A 218 26.42 3.10 -4.67
N LYS A 219 27.14 3.86 -5.49
CA LYS A 219 28.60 4.00 -5.42
C LYS A 219 29.03 5.03 -4.38
N GLY A 220 30.16 4.77 -3.72
CA GLY A 220 30.79 5.73 -2.79
C GLY A 220 30.24 5.67 -1.36
N ASN A 221 29.22 4.84 -1.12
CA ASN A 221 28.75 4.48 0.21
C ASN A 221 28.81 2.96 0.38
N LYS A 222 29.69 2.46 1.26
CA LYS A 222 29.88 1.02 1.49
C LYS A 222 28.61 0.29 1.92
N GLU A 223 27.72 0.94 2.67
CA GLU A 223 26.47 0.31 3.11
C GLU A 223 25.54 0.06 1.91
N TRP A 224 25.45 1.01 0.98
CA TRP A 224 24.65 0.90 -0.24
C TRP A 224 25.27 -0.07 -1.25
N GLU A 225 26.61 -0.07 -1.38
CA GLU A 225 27.31 -1.07 -2.19
C GLU A 225 27.05 -2.49 -1.66
N ASN A 226 27.01 -2.65 -0.33
CA ASN A 226 26.74 -3.94 0.31
C ASN A 226 25.27 -4.37 0.22
N SER A 227 24.32 -3.44 0.10
CA SER A 227 22.89 -3.75 -0.10
C SER A 227 22.58 -4.21 -1.52
N ARG A 228 23.52 -4.07 -2.46
CA ARG A 228 23.35 -4.52 -3.84
C ARG A 228 23.16 -6.04 -3.94
N THR A 229 21.96 -6.45 -4.34
CA THR A 229 21.62 -7.84 -4.63
C THR A 229 22.48 -8.38 -5.78
N ASP A 230 22.97 -9.62 -5.63
CA ASP A 230 23.56 -10.37 -6.74
C ASP A 230 22.43 -10.96 -7.59
N VAL A 231 22.22 -10.38 -8.78
CA VAL A 231 21.11 -10.75 -9.65
C VAL A 231 21.22 -12.19 -10.15
N GLU A 232 22.44 -12.68 -10.39
CA GLU A 232 22.67 -14.04 -10.89
C GLU A 232 22.30 -15.07 -9.82
N GLU A 233 22.74 -14.85 -8.59
CA GLU A 233 22.39 -15.70 -7.45
C GLU A 233 20.89 -15.62 -7.12
N ALA A 234 20.29 -14.42 -7.16
CA ALA A 234 18.86 -14.24 -6.98
C ALA A 234 18.06 -14.99 -8.07
N CYS A 235 18.44 -14.89 -9.34
CA CYS A 235 17.79 -15.66 -10.40
C CYS A 235 17.91 -17.17 -10.18
N ARG A 236 19.11 -17.66 -9.83
CA ARG A 236 19.38 -19.07 -9.56
C ARG A 236 18.51 -19.62 -8.43
N LEU A 237 18.44 -18.92 -7.29
CA LEU A 237 17.67 -19.36 -6.12
C LEU A 237 16.15 -19.34 -6.34
N ASN A 238 15.67 -18.53 -7.30
CA ASN A 238 14.26 -18.41 -7.64
C ASN A 238 13.88 -19.15 -8.93
N ASN A 239 14.79 -19.94 -9.51
CA ASN A 239 14.59 -20.70 -10.76
C ASN A 239 14.19 -19.82 -11.96
N ILE A 240 14.74 -18.61 -12.05
CA ILE A 240 14.50 -17.68 -13.16
C ILE A 240 15.61 -17.85 -14.18
N ILE A 241 15.24 -18.16 -15.42
CA ILE A 241 16.15 -18.24 -16.56
C ILE A 241 16.04 -16.92 -17.32
N ALA A 242 17.14 -16.18 -17.40
CA ALA A 242 17.20 -14.90 -18.07
C ALA A 242 18.36 -14.83 -19.07
N GLN A 243 18.13 -14.14 -20.18
CA GLN A 243 19.18 -13.74 -21.11
C GLN A 243 19.98 -12.60 -20.47
N ARG A 244 21.29 -12.75 -20.35
CA ARG A 244 22.16 -11.71 -19.81
C ARG A 244 22.44 -10.62 -20.86
N SER A 245 22.56 -9.39 -20.39
CA SER A 245 23.03 -8.23 -21.14
C SER A 245 24.10 -7.48 -20.33
N ASP A 246 25.11 -6.95 -21.03
CA ASP A 246 26.18 -6.14 -20.43
C ASP A 246 25.76 -4.67 -20.22
N ILE A 247 24.60 -4.26 -20.74
CA ILE A 247 24.04 -2.93 -20.50
C ILE A 247 23.76 -2.77 -19.01
N ASN A 248 24.27 -1.68 -18.44
CA ASN A 248 23.99 -1.27 -17.07
C ASN A 248 22.63 -0.58 -17.03
N LEU A 249 21.64 -1.23 -16.44
CA LEU A 249 20.27 -0.75 -16.35
C LEU A 249 19.54 -1.47 -15.22
N ASP A 250 18.91 -0.71 -14.35
CA ASP A 250 17.97 -1.21 -13.35
C ASP A 250 16.52 -1.15 -13.84
N GLY A 251 15.70 -2.07 -13.36
CA GLY A 251 14.31 -2.22 -13.80
C GLY A 251 13.39 -1.09 -13.34
N GLY A 252 13.75 -0.32 -12.31
CA GLY A 252 13.02 0.89 -11.90
C GLY A 252 13.03 1.97 -12.99
N ASN A 253 14.10 2.01 -13.79
CA ASN A 253 14.19 2.89 -14.93
C ASN A 253 13.59 2.33 -16.23
N VAL A 254 12.79 1.26 -16.17
CA VAL A 254 12.14 0.67 -17.36
C VAL A 254 10.64 0.55 -17.15
N LEU A 255 9.87 1.35 -17.89
CA LEU A 255 8.42 1.29 -17.91
C LEU A 255 7.96 0.75 -19.26
N MET A 256 7.31 -0.41 -19.30
CA MET A 256 6.86 -1.02 -20.55
C MET A 256 5.34 -0.97 -20.71
N CYS A 257 4.87 -0.69 -21.93
CA CYS A 257 3.46 -0.76 -22.29
C CYS A 257 3.29 -0.97 -23.81
N ASP A 258 2.57 -2.01 -24.22
CA ASP A 258 2.12 -2.23 -25.60
C ASP A 258 3.18 -2.02 -26.70
N GLY A 259 4.38 -2.57 -26.50
CA GLY A 259 5.49 -2.47 -27.46
C GLY A 259 6.26 -1.15 -27.40
N ARG A 260 6.08 -0.36 -26.34
CA ARG A 260 6.90 0.81 -26.00
C ARG A 260 7.58 0.60 -24.65
N ALA A 261 8.74 1.22 -24.48
CA ALA A 261 9.40 1.34 -23.19
C ALA A 261 9.86 2.79 -22.94
N ILE A 262 9.60 3.34 -21.76
CA ILE A 262 10.17 4.61 -21.30
C ILE A 262 11.36 4.31 -20.42
N ILE A 263 12.49 4.98 -20.70
CA ILE A 263 13.74 4.91 -19.96
C ILE A 263 14.28 6.34 -19.80
N SER A 264 14.86 6.68 -18.65
CA SER A 264 15.48 8.00 -18.48
C SER A 264 16.85 8.11 -19.16
N ASP A 265 17.24 9.32 -19.52
CA ASP A 265 18.53 9.62 -20.13
C ASP A 265 19.75 9.38 -19.22
N ARG A 266 19.54 9.02 -17.94
CA ARG A 266 20.59 8.48 -17.05
C ARG A 266 21.31 7.29 -17.67
N ILE A 267 20.61 6.50 -18.48
CA ILE A 267 21.18 5.32 -19.15
C ILE A 267 22.47 5.64 -19.94
N TYR A 268 22.59 6.85 -20.48
CA TYR A 268 23.78 7.29 -21.21
C TYR A 268 24.99 7.54 -20.31
N LEU A 269 24.77 8.03 -19.08
CA LEU A 269 25.85 8.26 -18.11
C LEU A 269 26.42 6.95 -17.59
N GLU A 270 25.57 5.92 -17.49
CA GLU A 270 25.91 4.61 -16.93
C GLU A 270 26.46 3.62 -17.97
N ASN A 271 26.34 3.95 -19.26
CA ASN A 271 26.88 3.18 -20.39
C ASN A 271 27.76 4.05 -21.31
N PRO A 272 28.79 4.75 -20.80
CA PRO A 272 29.53 5.77 -21.55
C PRO A 272 30.39 5.22 -22.70
N LYS A 273 30.53 3.89 -22.80
CA LYS A 273 31.32 3.21 -23.83
C LYS A 273 30.51 2.89 -25.09
N MET A 274 29.18 2.99 -25.04
CA MET A 274 28.29 2.71 -26.16
C MET A 274 27.86 4.02 -26.81
N ASP A 275 27.68 4.01 -28.14
CA ASP A 275 27.02 5.13 -28.81
C ASP A 275 25.55 5.19 -28.37
N LYS A 276 24.99 6.41 -28.29
CA LYS A 276 23.61 6.60 -27.81
C LYS A 276 22.58 5.90 -28.70
N ALA A 277 22.73 5.99 -30.02
CA ALA A 277 21.80 5.38 -30.96
C ALA A 277 21.95 3.85 -30.97
N GLU A 278 23.17 3.35 -30.86
CA GLU A 278 23.44 1.92 -30.72
C GLU A 278 22.81 1.35 -29.44
N LEU A 279 22.97 2.04 -28.31
CA LEU A 279 22.39 1.66 -27.03
C LEU A 279 20.86 1.60 -27.08
N VAL A 280 20.23 2.62 -27.65
CA VAL A 280 18.77 2.67 -27.83
C VAL A 280 18.29 1.54 -28.74
N ASN A 281 19.01 1.26 -29.82
CA ASN A 281 18.70 0.16 -30.73
C ASN A 281 18.81 -1.21 -30.05
N GLU A 282 19.90 -1.46 -29.31
CA GLU A 282 20.11 -2.71 -28.58
C GLU A 282 19.03 -2.92 -27.50
N LEU A 283 18.67 -1.86 -26.75
CA LEU A 283 17.54 -1.91 -25.82
C LEU A 283 16.22 -2.25 -26.53
N GLY A 284 15.99 -1.69 -27.72
CA GLY A 284 14.80 -1.98 -28.52
C GLY A 284 14.73 -3.44 -28.97
N ILE A 285 15.88 -4.04 -29.32
CA ILE A 285 16.00 -5.46 -29.68
C ILE A 285 15.74 -6.36 -28.45
N LEU A 286 16.40 -6.08 -27.32
CA LEU A 286 16.30 -6.88 -26.10
C LEU A 286 14.89 -6.85 -25.50
N LEU A 287 14.29 -5.65 -25.41
CA LEU A 287 12.96 -5.45 -24.82
C LEU A 287 11.83 -5.70 -25.81
N GLU A 288 12.14 -5.76 -27.11
CA GLU A 288 11.19 -5.91 -28.21
C GLU A 288 10.16 -4.76 -28.26
N CYS A 289 10.67 -3.54 -28.04
CA CYS A 289 9.89 -2.31 -27.90
C CYS A 289 10.52 -1.12 -28.63
N GLU A 290 9.70 -0.13 -28.98
CA GLU A 290 10.14 1.23 -29.27
C GLU A 290 10.59 1.90 -27.96
N ILE A 291 11.83 2.40 -27.94
CA ILE A 291 12.41 3.03 -26.75
C ILE A 291 12.16 4.54 -26.80
N ILE A 292 11.58 5.06 -25.73
CA ILE A 292 11.29 6.48 -25.51
C ILE A 292 12.21 6.97 -24.39
N ILE A 293 13.08 7.93 -24.70
CA ILE A 293 14.01 8.49 -23.72
C ILE A 293 13.45 9.77 -23.13
N ILE A 294 13.30 9.82 -21.80
CA ILE A 294 12.87 11.00 -21.05
C ILE A 294 14.05 11.63 -20.29
N PRO A 295 14.03 12.95 -19.99
CA PRO A 295 15.03 13.55 -19.12
C PRO A 295 14.94 12.96 -17.69
N ALA A 296 16.07 12.60 -17.10
CA ALA A 296 16.14 12.32 -15.67
C ALA A 296 16.03 13.62 -14.85
N GLN A 297 15.38 13.56 -13.69
CA GLN A 297 15.35 14.66 -12.74
C GLN A 297 16.66 14.71 -11.95
N LYS A 298 17.36 15.86 -12.02
CA LYS A 298 18.70 16.04 -11.40
C LYS A 298 18.73 15.92 -9.87
N ASN A 299 17.59 16.09 -9.22
CA ASN A 299 17.48 16.00 -7.75
C ASN A 299 16.94 14.65 -7.28
N ASP A 300 16.48 13.81 -8.20
CA ASP A 300 16.20 12.41 -7.93
C ASP A 300 17.52 11.65 -7.98
N MET A 301 17.92 11.08 -6.84
CA MET A 301 19.17 10.34 -6.74
C MET A 301 19.20 9.12 -7.66
N THR A 302 18.02 8.55 -7.92
CA THR A 302 17.89 7.38 -8.78
C THR A 302 17.83 7.87 -10.22
N GLY A 303 16.98 8.83 -10.55
CA GLY A 303 16.70 9.20 -11.93
C GLY A 303 15.83 8.15 -12.62
N HIS A 304 15.03 7.40 -11.86
CA HIS A 304 14.18 6.34 -12.38
C HIS A 304 12.92 6.89 -13.02
N ALA A 305 12.59 6.39 -14.21
CA ALA A 305 11.34 6.73 -14.87
C ALA A 305 10.09 6.41 -14.03
N ASP A 306 10.11 5.36 -13.20
CA ASP A 306 8.96 4.96 -12.37
C ASP A 306 8.65 5.88 -11.17
N GLY A 307 9.55 6.82 -10.85
CA GLY A 307 9.30 7.92 -9.93
C GLY A 307 8.73 9.18 -10.61
N MET A 308 8.78 9.23 -11.94
CA MET A 308 8.45 10.43 -12.73
C MET A 308 7.13 10.27 -13.49
N VAL A 309 6.95 9.12 -14.15
CA VAL A 309 5.82 8.86 -15.05
C VAL A 309 5.35 7.40 -14.96
N ARG A 310 4.18 7.13 -15.54
CA ARG A 310 3.61 5.80 -15.68
C ARG A 310 2.75 5.75 -16.95
N PHE A 311 2.78 4.63 -17.66
CA PHE A 311 1.85 4.42 -18.78
C PHE A 311 0.43 4.22 -18.25
N VAL A 312 -0.53 4.89 -18.88
CA VAL A 312 -1.96 4.55 -18.82
C VAL A 312 -2.31 3.59 -19.95
N ASN A 313 -1.76 3.86 -21.13
CA ASN A 313 -1.80 3.00 -22.32
C ASN A 313 -0.67 3.43 -23.28
N LYS A 314 -0.57 2.78 -24.44
CA LYS A 314 0.48 3.03 -25.45
C LYS A 314 0.76 4.51 -25.80
N ASN A 315 -0.27 5.36 -25.75
CA ASN A 315 -0.17 6.77 -26.17
C ASN A 315 -0.52 7.77 -25.06
N THR A 316 -0.70 7.30 -23.82
CA THR A 316 -1.03 8.18 -22.69
C THR A 316 -0.16 7.81 -21.50
N ILE A 317 0.52 8.82 -20.96
CA ILE A 317 1.27 8.72 -19.72
C ILE A 317 0.65 9.62 -18.66
N LEU A 318 0.80 9.20 -17.42
CA LEU A 318 0.48 9.95 -16.22
C LEU A 318 1.81 10.26 -15.52
N GLY A 319 2.00 11.46 -14.99
CA GLY A 319 3.25 11.84 -14.36
C GLY A 319 3.06 12.95 -13.33
N ASN A 320 4.10 13.24 -12.55
CA ASN A 320 4.06 14.32 -11.57
C ASN A 320 3.71 15.66 -12.26
N GLU A 321 3.00 16.54 -11.56
CA GLU A 321 2.41 17.76 -12.14
C GLU A 321 3.46 18.64 -12.89
N LEU A 322 3.41 18.65 -14.22
CA LEU A 322 4.45 19.23 -15.09
C LEU A 322 4.75 20.71 -14.81
N ASN A 323 3.73 21.46 -14.40
CA ASN A 323 3.85 22.90 -14.17
C ASN A 323 4.63 23.22 -12.88
N THR A 324 4.72 22.28 -11.95
CA THR A 324 5.51 22.43 -10.71
C THR A 324 6.97 22.00 -10.88
N GLU A 325 7.27 21.34 -11.99
CA GLU A 325 8.59 20.78 -12.28
C GLU A 325 9.63 21.80 -12.76
N TYR A 326 10.89 21.38 -12.70
CA TYR A 326 12.00 22.18 -13.19
C TYR A 326 11.83 22.51 -14.69
N LYS A 327 12.12 23.76 -15.05
CA LYS A 327 12.00 24.25 -16.43
C LYS A 327 12.66 23.33 -17.46
N TYR A 328 13.90 22.86 -17.19
CA TYR A 328 14.61 21.97 -18.12
C TYR A 328 13.90 20.62 -18.30
N TRP A 329 13.30 20.09 -17.23
CA TRP A 329 12.62 18.81 -17.25
C TRP A 329 11.30 18.94 -18.00
N ARG A 330 10.49 19.97 -17.68
CA ARG A 330 9.25 20.28 -18.40
C ARG A 330 9.49 20.47 -19.91
N GLU A 331 10.44 21.32 -20.30
CA GLU A 331 10.75 21.55 -21.73
C GLU A 331 11.27 20.28 -22.43
N GLY A 332 12.02 19.43 -21.71
CA GLY A 332 12.45 18.13 -22.21
C GLY A 332 11.28 17.18 -22.41
N MET A 333 10.39 17.07 -21.42
CA MET A 333 9.19 16.25 -21.49
C MET A 333 8.23 16.72 -22.58
N GLU A 334 8.01 18.03 -22.75
CA GLU A 334 7.16 18.59 -23.82
C GLU A 334 7.65 18.16 -25.21
N LYS A 335 8.97 18.11 -25.43
CA LYS A 335 9.54 17.60 -26.68
C LYS A 335 9.27 16.11 -26.87
N VAL A 336 9.48 15.30 -25.84
CA VAL A 336 9.21 13.85 -25.89
C VAL A 336 7.72 13.59 -26.14
N ILE A 337 6.84 14.33 -25.46
CA ILE A 337 5.39 14.25 -25.64
C ILE A 337 5.01 14.53 -27.09
N ALA A 338 5.57 15.59 -27.69
CA ALA A 338 5.30 15.95 -29.08
C ALA A 338 5.89 14.92 -30.07
N GLU A 339 7.13 14.48 -29.85
CA GLU A 339 7.85 13.55 -30.73
C GLU A 339 7.17 12.17 -30.81
N TYR A 340 6.73 11.63 -29.68
CA TYR A 340 6.13 10.29 -29.59
C TYR A 340 4.60 10.31 -29.60
N ASN A 341 3.99 11.48 -29.83
CA ASN A 341 2.55 11.72 -29.83
C ASN A 341 1.87 11.17 -28.57
N LEU A 342 2.44 11.51 -27.40
CA LEU A 342 1.90 11.11 -26.11
C LEU A 342 0.88 12.14 -25.61
N LYS A 343 -0.11 11.67 -24.86
CA LYS A 343 -0.91 12.51 -23.98
C LYS A 343 -0.31 12.45 -22.57
N TYR A 344 -0.15 13.60 -21.92
CA TYR A 344 0.26 13.68 -20.53
C TYR A 344 -0.94 13.97 -19.62
N ILE A 345 -0.96 13.32 -18.46
CA ILE A 345 -1.95 13.52 -17.41
C ILE A 345 -1.20 13.87 -16.13
N ASP A 346 -1.48 15.06 -15.59
CA ASP A 346 -0.90 15.47 -14.31
C ASP A 346 -1.47 14.62 -13.17
N MET A 347 -0.57 14.14 -12.34
CA MET A 347 -0.81 13.51 -11.05
C MET A 347 -0.37 14.47 -9.95
N PRO A 348 -1.15 14.63 -8.86
CA PRO A 348 -0.70 15.42 -7.73
C PRO A 348 0.62 14.87 -7.21
N PHE A 349 1.49 15.77 -6.78
CA PHE A 349 2.81 15.46 -6.28
C PHE A 349 3.17 16.47 -5.19
N PHE A 350 3.87 15.99 -4.16
CA PHE A 350 4.42 16.85 -3.12
C PHE A 350 5.64 16.18 -2.49
N GLU A 351 6.56 16.98 -1.96
CA GLU A 351 7.74 16.49 -1.26
C GLU A 351 7.67 16.89 0.22
N PRO A 352 7.62 15.93 1.17
CA PRO A 352 7.70 16.28 2.58
C PRO A 352 9.11 16.76 2.92
N LYS A 353 9.19 17.90 3.60
CA LYS A 353 10.44 18.41 4.17
C LYS A 353 10.72 17.76 5.51
N ASP A 354 11.09 16.47 5.50
CA ASP A 354 11.55 15.75 6.70
C ASP A 354 13.06 15.49 6.64
N PRO A 355 13.89 16.22 7.41
CA PRO A 355 15.33 16.00 7.45
C PRO A 355 15.76 14.60 7.91
N LYS A 356 14.89 13.84 8.57
CA LYS A 356 15.18 12.46 8.99
C LYS A 356 15.07 11.46 7.84
N HIS A 357 14.27 11.79 6.82
CA HIS A 357 14.00 10.95 5.66
C HIS A 357 14.24 11.76 4.37
N PRO A 358 15.47 12.22 4.13
CA PRO A 358 15.78 13.12 3.02
C PRO A 358 15.59 12.51 1.63
N LEU A 359 15.49 11.18 1.55
CA LEU A 359 15.28 10.41 0.32
C LEU A 359 13.85 9.88 0.20
N SER A 360 12.93 10.37 1.02
CA SER A 360 11.55 9.86 1.07
C SER A 360 10.84 9.95 -0.27
N ALA A 361 10.13 8.88 -0.65
CA ALA A 361 9.27 8.81 -1.82
C ALA A 361 7.80 9.19 -1.52
N ILE A 362 7.49 9.65 -0.31
CA ILE A 362 6.14 10.12 0.05
C ILE A 362 5.71 11.24 -0.91
N GLY A 363 4.51 11.09 -1.48
CA GLY A 363 3.94 12.04 -2.44
C GLY A 363 4.14 11.66 -3.92
N ILE A 364 4.92 10.61 -4.21
CA ILE A 364 5.11 10.07 -5.57
C ILE A 364 4.00 9.05 -5.89
N TYR A 365 2.80 9.52 -6.20
CA TYR A 365 1.66 8.61 -6.44
C TYR A 365 1.79 7.76 -7.70
N VAL A 366 2.64 8.15 -8.66
CA VAL A 366 2.84 7.42 -9.93
C VAL A 366 3.52 6.06 -9.73
N ASN A 367 4.15 5.84 -8.57
CA ASN A 367 4.84 4.60 -8.20
C ASN A 367 3.89 3.58 -7.55
N TYR A 368 2.81 3.24 -8.26
CA TYR A 368 1.82 2.26 -7.84
C TYR A 368 2.09 0.86 -8.41
N LEU A 369 1.55 -0.17 -7.75
CA LEU A 369 1.52 -1.53 -8.29
C LEU A 369 0.33 -1.65 -9.24
N GLU A 370 0.60 -2.13 -10.45
CA GLU A 370 -0.42 -2.51 -11.42
C GLU A 370 -0.24 -3.99 -11.76
N VAL A 371 -1.28 -4.80 -11.56
CA VAL A 371 -1.26 -6.24 -11.81
C VAL A 371 -2.65 -6.73 -12.17
N ASN A 372 -2.77 -7.47 -13.28
CA ASN A 372 -4.03 -7.91 -13.86
C ASN A 372 -5.01 -6.71 -13.98
N ASN A 373 -6.19 -6.86 -13.37
CA ASN A 373 -7.21 -5.82 -13.29
C ASN A 373 -7.15 -4.99 -11.99
N LEU A 374 -6.06 -5.05 -11.23
CA LEU A 374 -5.87 -4.37 -9.95
C LEU A 374 -4.81 -3.27 -10.06
N ILE A 375 -5.10 -2.12 -9.49
CA ILE A 375 -4.14 -1.09 -9.09
C ILE A 375 -4.12 -1.02 -7.58
N VAL A 376 -2.94 -1.11 -6.97
CA VAL A 376 -2.72 -0.77 -5.56
C VAL A 376 -1.97 0.56 -5.52
N LEU A 377 -2.66 1.60 -5.07
CA LEU A 377 -2.17 2.98 -5.02
C LEU A 377 -1.64 3.30 -3.60
N PRO A 378 -0.42 3.84 -3.45
CA PRO A 378 0.03 4.29 -2.14
C PRO A 378 -0.75 5.55 -1.74
N VAL A 379 -1.08 5.67 -0.46
CA VAL A 379 -1.65 6.88 0.16
C VAL A 379 -0.82 7.31 1.36
N PHE A 380 -0.87 8.61 1.66
CA PHE A 380 0.06 9.25 2.59
C PHE A 380 -0.63 10.00 3.74
N GLY A 381 -1.97 9.96 3.81
CA GLY A 381 -2.76 10.68 4.81
C GLY A 381 -2.82 12.18 4.53
N LYS A 382 -2.89 12.56 3.25
CA LYS A 382 -2.86 13.93 2.74
C LYS A 382 -4.08 14.22 1.86
N GLU A 383 -4.37 15.50 1.61
CA GLU A 383 -5.55 15.86 0.80
C GLU A 383 -5.36 15.46 -0.67
N GLU A 384 -4.12 15.43 -1.13
CA GLU A 384 -3.68 14.96 -2.44
C GLU A 384 -4.07 13.49 -2.69
N ASP A 385 -4.25 12.68 -1.63
CA ASP A 385 -4.65 11.26 -1.77
C ASP A 385 -5.98 11.15 -2.54
N LYS A 386 -6.94 12.04 -2.25
CA LYS A 386 -8.27 12.03 -2.90
C LYS A 386 -8.15 12.33 -4.40
N GLN A 387 -7.35 13.33 -4.74
CA GLN A 387 -7.10 13.73 -6.13
C GLN A 387 -6.42 12.60 -6.90
N ALA A 388 -5.40 11.97 -6.30
CA ALA A 388 -4.69 10.82 -6.85
C ALA A 388 -5.66 9.67 -7.17
N ILE A 389 -6.52 9.30 -6.22
CA ILE A 389 -7.52 8.24 -6.37
C ILE A 389 -8.50 8.57 -7.51
N GLU A 390 -9.02 9.79 -7.57
CA GLU A 390 -9.95 10.23 -8.63
C GLU A 390 -9.32 10.16 -10.03
N ILE A 391 -8.07 10.61 -10.17
CA ILE A 391 -7.34 10.57 -11.44
C ILE A 391 -7.12 9.12 -11.88
N ILE A 392 -6.75 8.22 -10.97
CA ILE A 392 -6.56 6.81 -11.30
C ILE A 392 -7.89 6.18 -11.71
N HIS A 393 -8.98 6.37 -10.97
CA HIS A 393 -10.29 5.83 -11.36
C HIS A 393 -10.76 6.34 -12.73
N LYS A 394 -10.56 7.62 -13.02
CA LYS A 394 -10.94 8.23 -14.30
C LYS A 394 -10.19 7.63 -15.48
N ASN A 395 -8.90 7.32 -15.30
CA ASN A 395 -8.02 6.87 -16.39
C ASN A 395 -7.92 5.35 -16.50
N PHE A 396 -8.31 4.61 -15.46
CA PHE A 396 -8.37 3.14 -15.44
C PHE A 396 -9.77 2.65 -15.06
N PRO A 397 -10.83 3.00 -15.83
CA PRO A 397 -12.22 2.76 -15.44
C PRO A 397 -12.58 1.28 -15.28
N ASN A 398 -11.79 0.39 -15.90
CA ASN A 398 -12.03 -1.05 -15.86
C ASN A 398 -11.27 -1.75 -14.72
N LYS A 399 -10.33 -1.06 -14.05
CA LYS A 399 -9.50 -1.64 -12.99
C LYS A 399 -10.11 -1.42 -11.62
N SER A 400 -9.98 -2.43 -10.76
CA SER A 400 -10.18 -2.28 -9.33
C SER A 400 -9.02 -1.47 -8.75
N VAL A 401 -9.34 -0.46 -7.94
CA VAL A 401 -8.35 0.39 -7.29
C VAL A 401 -8.46 0.17 -5.78
N GLU A 402 -7.36 -0.24 -5.17
CA GLU A 402 -7.20 -0.37 -3.74
C GLU A 402 -6.13 0.62 -3.28
N THR A 403 -6.26 1.11 -2.05
CA THR A 403 -5.26 2.01 -1.45
C THR A 403 -4.55 1.35 -0.29
N ILE A 404 -3.31 1.76 -0.04
CA ILE A 404 -2.50 1.27 1.06
C ILE A 404 -1.67 2.41 1.64
N ASP A 405 -1.70 2.58 2.97
CA ASP A 405 -0.72 3.43 3.65
C ASP A 405 0.66 2.79 3.49
N TYR A 406 1.52 3.44 2.72
CA TYR A 406 2.84 2.93 2.39
C TYR A 406 3.97 3.79 3.00
N ASN A 407 3.64 4.69 3.94
CA ASN A 407 4.56 5.70 4.48
C ASN A 407 5.84 5.11 5.06
N ALA A 408 5.75 3.97 5.78
CA ALA A 408 6.90 3.35 6.42
C ALA A 408 7.96 2.86 5.42
N VAL A 409 7.55 2.42 4.23
CA VAL A 409 8.46 2.02 3.15
C VAL A 409 8.88 3.25 2.33
N ALA A 410 7.94 4.17 2.09
CA ALA A 410 8.18 5.41 1.38
C ALA A 410 9.32 6.25 2.01
N GLN A 411 9.41 6.24 3.34
CA GLN A 411 10.49 6.88 4.11
C GLN A 411 11.90 6.32 3.82
N GLU A 412 12.00 5.12 3.26
CA GLU A 412 13.26 4.49 2.82
C GLU A 412 13.59 4.79 1.35
N GLY A 413 12.69 5.48 0.63
CA GLY A 413 12.96 6.05 -0.69
C GLY A 413 12.38 5.32 -1.89
N GLY A 414 11.39 4.44 -1.68
CA GLY A 414 10.65 3.81 -2.76
C GLY A 414 9.23 3.41 -2.35
N LEU A 415 8.43 3.01 -3.33
CA LEU A 415 7.00 2.70 -3.14
C LEU A 415 6.66 1.32 -3.75
N LEU A 416 5.39 1.10 -4.05
CA LEU A 416 4.85 -0.20 -4.46
C LEU A 416 5.49 -0.73 -5.74
N ASN A 417 5.75 0.11 -6.74
CA ASN A 417 6.40 -0.37 -7.96
C ASN A 417 7.85 -0.79 -7.71
N CYS A 418 8.56 -0.08 -6.82
CA CYS A 418 9.95 -0.40 -6.46
C CYS A 418 10.05 -1.72 -5.68
N THR A 419 9.12 -1.97 -4.76
CA THR A 419 9.14 -3.18 -3.91
C THR A 419 8.53 -4.42 -4.56
N THR A 420 7.97 -4.30 -5.77
CA THR A 420 7.30 -5.40 -6.46
C THR A 420 7.83 -5.65 -7.87
N TRP A 421 7.98 -6.93 -8.19
CA TRP A 421 8.34 -7.39 -9.51
C TRP A 421 7.22 -8.24 -10.09
N VAL A 422 6.51 -7.70 -11.09
CA VAL A 422 5.37 -8.39 -11.72
C VAL A 422 5.86 -9.13 -12.96
N THR A 423 5.53 -10.41 -13.05
CA THR A 423 5.80 -11.22 -14.25
C THR A 423 4.51 -11.79 -14.81
N THR A 424 4.48 -12.00 -16.12
CA THR A 424 3.36 -12.63 -16.81
C THR A 424 3.80 -14.03 -17.24
N THR A 425 3.08 -15.05 -16.78
CA THR A 425 3.27 -16.42 -17.29
C THR A 425 2.54 -16.53 -18.62
N GLN A 426 3.24 -16.90 -19.69
CA GLN A 426 2.55 -17.19 -20.93
C GLN A 426 1.74 -18.48 -20.76
N LEU A 427 0.45 -18.41 -21.08
CA LEU A 427 -0.33 -19.62 -21.29
C LEU A 427 0.37 -20.39 -22.41
N LYS A 428 0.86 -21.59 -22.11
CA LYS A 428 1.31 -22.49 -23.17
C LYS A 428 0.11 -22.71 -24.10
N PRO A 429 0.26 -22.49 -25.41
CA PRO A 429 -0.82 -22.67 -26.37
C PRO A 429 -1.39 -24.10 -26.35
#